data_AF-A0A923N5W5-F1
#
_entry.id   AF-A0A923N5W5-F1
#
_cell.length_a   1.000
_cell.length_b   1.000
_cell.length_c   1.000
_cell.angle_alpha   90.00
_cell.angle_beta   90.00
_cell.angle_gamma   90.00
#
_symmetry.space_group_name_H-M   'P 1'
#
loop_
_entity.id
_entity.type
_entity.pdbx_description
1 polymer ?
#
loop_
_entity_poly.entity_id
_entity_poly.type
_entity_poly.pdbx_seq_one_letter_code
_entity_poly.pdbx_strand_id
1 'polypeptide(L)'
;MEKTLNIGSIASSLFGLIAIAIGIINMFWGNDPFYGIFIFLLALVYFPPVAAFVERIVGRPIPLLAKVLLGAFILWTALGVGELFDKIELMLKNF
;
A
#
# COMPACT_ATOMS: atom_id res chain seq x y z
N MET A 1 -12.26 21.23 16.39
CA MET A 1 -12.27 19.78 16.67
C MET A 1 -10.83 19.35 16.89
N GLU A 2 -10.44 19.03 18.12
CA GLU A 2 -9.16 18.37 18.35
C GLU A 2 -9.16 17.04 17.59
N LYS A 3 -8.27 16.89 16.61
CA LYS A 3 -8.03 15.60 15.96
C LYS A 3 -7.30 14.74 16.97
N THR A 4 -8.04 13.97 17.75
CA THR A 4 -7.44 12.92 18.58
C THR A 4 -6.75 11.94 17.63
N LEU A 5 -5.42 11.84 17.78
CA LEU A 5 -4.60 10.92 17.01
C LEU A 5 -5.02 9.48 17.36
N ASN A 6 -5.72 8.83 16.45
CA ASN A 6 -6.13 7.44 16.62
C ASN A 6 -4.96 6.51 16.25
N ILE A 7 -4.43 5.76 17.22
CA ILE A 7 -3.30 4.83 17.04
C ILE A 7 -3.52 3.88 15.86
N GLY A 8 -4.73 3.36 15.68
CA GLY A 8 -5.07 2.49 14.55
C GLY A 8 -4.97 3.18 13.20
N SER A 9 -5.30 4.48 13.13
CA SER A 9 -5.15 5.28 11.92
C SER A 9 -3.68 5.55 11.58
N ILE A 10 -2.83 5.72 12.59
CA ILE A 10 -1.38 5.88 12.43
C ILE A 10 -0.78 4.58 11.92
N ALA A 11 -1.07 3.44 12.56
CA ALA A 11 -0.56 2.14 12.14
C ALA A 11 -0.98 1.79 10.71
N SER A 12 -2.26 2.04 10.36
CA SER A 12 -2.76 1.91 8.99
C SER A 12 -1.97 2.78 8.02
N SER A 13 -1.76 4.07 8.34
CA SER A 13 -1.04 4.99 7.45
C SER A 13 0.43 4.61 7.28
N LEU A 14 1.10 4.15 8.35
CA LEU A 14 2.47 3.64 8.29
C LEU A 14 2.57 2.42 7.37
N PHE A 15 1.64 1.47 7.49
CA PHE A 15 1.57 0.35 6.56
C PHE A 15 1.33 0.83 5.11
N GLY A 16 0.42 1.78 4.91
CA GLY A 16 0.17 2.40 3.62
C GLY A 16 1.42 3.03 3.00
N LEU A 17 2.25 3.69 3.79
CA LEU A 17 3.53 4.24 3.32
C LEU A 17 4.51 3.16 2.87
N ILE A 18 4.63 2.06 3.62
CA ILE A 18 5.45 0.91 3.22
C ILE A 18 4.94 0.32 1.91
N ALA A 19 3.63 0.11 1.79
CA ALA A 19 3.01 -0.41 0.58
C ALA A 19 3.17 0.53 -0.63
N ILE A 20 3.09 1.85 -0.42
CA ILE A 20 3.42 2.85 -1.46
C ILE A 20 4.87 2.71 -1.90
N ALA A 21 5.82 2.60 -0.96
CA ALA A 21 7.24 2.44 -1.30
C ALA A 21 7.48 1.18 -2.14
N ILE A 22 6.84 0.06 -1.78
CA ILE A 22 6.85 -1.18 -2.57
C ILE A 22 6.31 -0.94 -3.99
N GLY A 23 5.17 -0.25 -4.11
CA GLY A 23 4.57 0.08 -5.40
C GLY A 23 5.47 0.95 -6.27
N ILE A 24 6.11 1.97 -5.68
CA ILE A 24 7.06 2.85 -6.37
C ILE A 24 8.28 2.05 -6.84
N ILE A 25 8.89 1.23 -5.99
CA ILE A 25 10.04 0.40 -6.36
C ILE A 25 9.67 -0.49 -7.56
N ASN A 26 8.50 -1.13 -7.51
CA ASN A 26 8.01 -1.98 -8.59
C ASN A 26 7.63 -1.21 -9.86
N MET A 27 7.28 0.07 -9.74
CA MET A 27 6.91 0.91 -10.88
C MET A 27 8.13 1.35 -11.70
N PHE A 28 9.25 1.62 -11.03
CA PHE A 28 10.43 2.20 -11.65
C PHE A 28 11.61 1.23 -11.84
N TRP A 29 11.63 0.11 -11.11
CA TRP A 29 12.68 -0.91 -11.22
C TRP A 29 12.10 -2.29 -11.53
N GLY A 30 12.72 -2.97 -12.48
CA GLY A 30 12.29 -4.28 -12.99
C GLY A 30 11.51 -4.19 -14.30
N ASN A 31 10.69 -5.19 -14.56
CA ASN A 31 10.04 -5.44 -15.85
C ASN A 31 8.52 -5.19 -15.88
N ASP A 32 7.87 -4.95 -14.74
CA ASP A 32 6.41 -4.78 -14.65
C ASP A 32 6.00 -3.50 -13.91
N PRO A 33 5.96 -2.36 -14.60
CA PRO A 33 5.55 -1.09 -14.02
C PRO A 33 4.06 -1.05 -13.67
N PHE A 34 3.21 -1.81 -14.38
CA PHE A 34 1.77 -1.84 -14.14
C PHE A 34 1.43 -2.52 -12.81
N TYR A 35 2.17 -3.58 -12.46
CA TYR A 35 2.11 -4.18 -11.13
C TYR A 35 2.44 -3.14 -10.04
N GLY A 36 3.48 -2.32 -10.23
CA GLY A 36 3.82 -1.25 -9.31
C GLY A 36 2.70 -0.21 -9.12
N ILE A 37 2.09 0.23 -10.23
CA ILE A 37 0.91 1.13 -10.21
C ILE A 37 -0.26 0.50 -9.44
N PHE A 38 -0.53 -0.78 -9.69
CA PHE A 38 -1.60 -1.50 -9.02
C PHE A 38 -1.40 -1.55 -7.50
N ILE A 39 -0.20 -1.92 -7.04
CA ILE A 39 0.13 -1.94 -5.60
C ILE A 39 0.06 -0.53 -4.99
N PHE A 40 0.57 0.49 -5.69
CA PHE A 40 0.49 1.88 -5.26
C PHE A 40 -0.97 2.31 -5.03
N LEU A 41 -1.86 2.01 -5.97
CA LEU A 41 -3.29 2.36 -5.86
C LEU A 41 -3.98 1.61 -4.72
N LEU A 42 -3.68 0.32 -4.53
CA LEU A 42 -4.21 -0.45 -3.40
C LEU A 42 -3.74 0.11 -2.05
N ALA A 43 -2.48 0.57 -1.97
CA ALA A 43 -1.92 1.15 -0.76
C ALA A 43 -2.66 2.42 -0.29
N LEU A 44 -3.30 3.16 -1.22
CA LEU A 44 -4.08 4.36 -0.89
C LEU A 44 -5.21 4.07 0.10
N VAL A 45 -5.77 2.86 0.09
CA VAL A 45 -6.88 2.44 0.97
C VAL A 45 -6.54 2.52 2.46
N TYR A 46 -5.25 2.48 2.79
CA TYR A 46 -4.78 2.56 4.18
C TYR A 46 -4.73 3.98 4.74
N PHE A 47 -4.89 5.01 3.91
CA PHE A 47 -4.89 6.39 4.34
C PHE A 47 -6.29 6.86 4.74
N PRO A 48 -6.45 7.62 5.85
CA PRO A 48 -7.75 8.08 6.32
C PRO A 48 -8.60 8.83 5.29
N PRO A 49 -8.05 9.74 4.44
CA PRO A 49 -8.84 10.43 3.43
C PRO A 49 -9.50 9.49 2.41
N VAL A 50 -8.78 8.44 2.00
CA VAL A 50 -9.24 7.48 1.00
C VAL A 50 -10.23 6.51 1.61
N ALA A 51 -9.97 6.03 2.84
CA ALA A 51 -10.92 5.22 3.58
C ALA A 51 -12.27 5.95 3.78
N ALA A 52 -12.24 7.25 4.11
CA ALA A 52 -13.43 8.09 4.23
C ALA A 52 -14.14 8.30 2.88
N PHE A 53 -13.37 8.44 1.79
CA PHE A 53 -13.94 8.53 0.44
C PHE A 53 -14.65 7.25 0.03
N VAL A 54 -14.04 6.08 0.27
CA VAL A 54 -14.65 4.77 0.00
C VAL A 54 -15.92 4.58 0.85
N GLU A 55 -15.88 4.98 2.13
CA GLU A 55 -17.05 4.91 3.00
C GLU A 55 -18.21 5.76 2.48
N ARG A 56 -17.94 6.97 1.95
CA ARG A 56 -18.98 7.82 1.34
C ARG A 56 -19.63 7.20 0.10
N ILE A 57 -18.86 6.47 -0.70
CA ILE A 57 -19.37 5.83 -1.93
C ILE A 57 -20.13 4.55 -1.60
N VAL A 58 -19.57 3.69 -0.73
CA VAL A 58 -20.10 2.36 -0.44
C VAL A 58 -21.17 2.41 0.66
N GLY A 59 -21.24 3.51 1.42
CA GLY A 59 -22.17 3.70 2.54
C GLY A 59 -21.78 2.96 3.82
N ARG A 60 -20.57 2.36 3.85
CA ARG A 60 -20.05 1.59 5.00
C ARG A 60 -18.52 1.69 5.08
N PRO A 61 -17.95 1.72 6.30
CA PRO A 61 -16.51 1.75 6.47
C PRO A 61 -15.89 0.42 6.01
N ILE A 62 -14.62 0.48 5.59
CA ILE A 62 -13.87 -0.70 5.18
C ILE A 62 -13.62 -1.59 6.41
N PRO A 63 -14.09 -2.85 6.41
CA PRO A 63 -13.88 -3.75 7.54
C PRO A 63 -12.40 -3.99 7.80
N LEU A 64 -12.01 -4.10 9.07
CA LEU A 64 -10.63 -4.37 9.46
C LEU A 64 -10.08 -5.64 8.77
N LEU A 65 -10.89 -6.71 8.72
CA LEU A 65 -10.50 -7.96 8.07
C LEU A 65 -10.16 -7.75 6.58
N ALA A 66 -10.95 -6.93 5.86
CA ALA A 66 -10.67 -6.63 4.46
C ALA A 66 -9.33 -5.90 4.30
N LYS A 67 -9.00 -4.96 5.19
CA LYS A 67 -7.70 -4.27 5.20
C LYS A 67 -6.55 -5.24 5.51
N VAL A 68 -6.74 -6.17 6.43
CA VAL A 68 -5.71 -7.17 6.77
C VAL A 68 -5.46 -8.11 5.60
N LEU A 69 -6.53 -8.63 4.96
CA LEU A 69 -6.42 -9.50 3.80
C LEU A 69 -5.75 -8.78 2.61
N LEU A 70 -6.12 -7.53 2.36
CA LEU A 70 -5.48 -6.70 1.33
C LEU A 70 -4.00 -6.50 1.63
N GLY A 71 -3.62 -6.34 2.90
CA GLY A 71 -2.25 -6.08 3.31
C GLY A 71 -1.39 -7.32 3.16
N ALA A 72 -1.92 -8.46 3.59
CA ALA A 72 -1.33 -9.77 3.36
C ALA A 72 -1.15 -10.05 1.87
N PHE A 73 -2.14 -9.72 1.05
CA PHE A 73 -2.07 -9.84 -0.41
C PHE A 73 -0.93 -8.99 -1.00
N ILE A 74 -0.86 -7.70 -0.66
CA ILE A 74 0.21 -6.79 -1.14
C ILE A 74 1.60 -7.34 -0.77
N LEU A 75 1.78 -7.76 0.49
CA LEU A 75 3.06 -8.30 0.94
C LEU A 75 3.40 -9.61 0.24
N TRP A 76 2.43 -10.53 0.13
CA TRP A 76 2.64 -11.81 -0.53
C TRP A 76 3.01 -11.65 -2.01
N THR A 77 2.28 -10.81 -2.74
CA THR A 77 2.59 -10.59 -4.15
C THR A 77 3.91 -9.87 -4.31
N ALA A 78 4.24 -8.88 -3.47
CA ALA A 78 5.49 -8.14 -3.59
C ALA A 78 6.73 -8.98 -3.25
N LEU A 79 6.65 -9.76 -2.17
CA LEU A 79 7.76 -10.60 -1.72
C LEU A 79 7.91 -11.87 -2.55
N GLY A 80 6.82 -12.46 -3.03
CA GLY A 80 6.83 -13.72 -3.77
C GLY A 80 6.95 -13.55 -5.29
N VAL A 81 6.08 -12.73 -5.89
CA VAL A 81 5.94 -12.64 -7.36
C VAL A 81 6.58 -11.38 -7.92
N GLY A 82 6.56 -10.29 -7.16
CA GLY A 82 7.03 -8.98 -7.58
C GLY A 82 8.55 -8.82 -7.49
N GLU A 83 9.29 -9.85 -7.08
CA GLU A 83 10.75 -9.86 -7.01
C GLU A 83 11.31 -8.62 -6.27
N LEU A 84 10.64 -8.22 -5.18
CA LEU A 84 10.91 -6.93 -4.52
C LEU A 84 12.39 -6.76 -4.12
N PHE A 85 13.04 -7.83 -3.63
CA PHE A 85 14.45 -7.77 -3.23
C PHE A 85 15.38 -7.52 -4.41
N ASP A 86 15.17 -8.20 -5.53
CA ASP A 86 15.97 -8.01 -6.74
C ASP A 86 15.76 -6.60 -7.31
N LYS A 87 14.53 -6.08 -7.24
CA LYS A 87 14.22 -4.70 -7.65
C LYS A 87 14.85 -3.65 -6.73
N ILE A 88 14.92 -3.92 -5.43
CA ILE A 88 15.66 -3.08 -4.49
C ILE A 88 17.16 -3.09 -4.83
N GLU A 89 17.73 -4.26 -5.14
CA GLU A 89 19.14 -4.33 -5.55
C GLU A 89 19.39 -3.56 -6.86
N LEU A 90 18.50 -3.69 -7.84
CA LEU A 90 18.53 -2.89 -9.07
C LEU A 90 18.42 -1.39 -8.78
N MET A 91 17.59 -0.99 -7.83
CA MET A 91 17.47 0.41 -7.40
C MET A 91 18.79 0.92 -6.84
N LEU A 92 19.44 0.16 -5.96
CA LEU A 92 20.70 0.55 -5.33
C LEU A 92 21.89 0.57 -6.30
N LYS A 93 21.87 -0.24 -7.35
CA LYS A 93 22.93 -0.26 -8.38
C LYS A 93 22.83 0.89 -9.39
N ASN A 94 21.64 1.40 -9.61
CA ASN A 94 21.35 2.42 -10.64
C ASN A 94 21.19 3.84 -10.07
N PHE A 95 21.49 4.03 -8.78
CA PHE A 95 21.48 5.32 -8.08
C PHE A 95 22.91 5.88 -7.98
#